data_AF-A0A5C5RYD4-F1
#
_entry.id   AF-A0A5C5RYD4-F1
#
_cell.length_a   1.000
_cell.length_b   1.000
_cell.length_c   1.000
_cell.angle_alpha   90.00
_cell.angle_beta   90.00
_cell.angle_gamma   90.00
#
_symmetry.space_group_name_H-M   'P 1'
#
loop_
_entity.id
_entity.type
_entity.pdbx_description
1 polymer ?
#
loop_
_entity_poly.entity_id
_entity_poly.type
_entity_poly.pdbx_seq_one_letter_code
_entity_poly.pdbx_strand_id
1 'polypeptide(L)'
;MSVPWPITAVESRGGTVVRLLHADGAVADHDFEYLLGRPGMFAHLAEEMIPEAAICDGGTVGWETEAGVIDLAPDALYEHAVLGFCPGGVCRGWTPAHTVLVSRGG
;
A
#
# COMPACT_ATOMS: atom_id res chain seq x y z
N MET A 1 -5.68 2.67 -23.20
CA MET A 1 -5.39 3.53 -22.02
C MET A 1 -5.01 2.60 -20.90
N SER A 2 -3.77 2.69 -20.40
CA SER A 2 -3.41 2.01 -19.16
C SER A 2 -4.15 2.68 -18.01
N VAL A 3 -4.59 1.89 -17.05
CA VAL A 3 -5.16 2.41 -15.80
C VAL A 3 -4.07 3.17 -15.02
N PRO A 4 -4.40 4.25 -14.28
CA PRO A 4 -3.39 5.12 -13.64
C PRO A 4 -2.72 4.49 -12.41
N TRP A 5 -3.40 3.54 -11.78
CA TRP A 5 -3.04 3.03 -10.46
C TRP A 5 -1.92 1.97 -10.36
N PRO A 6 -1.37 1.32 -11.40
CA PRO A 6 -0.27 0.37 -11.20
C PRO A 6 0.89 1.00 -10.41
N ILE A 7 1.43 0.28 -9.43
CA ILE A 7 2.59 0.73 -8.65
C ILE A 7 3.86 0.46 -9.47
N THR A 8 4.72 1.47 -9.58
CA THR A 8 5.93 1.45 -10.40
C THR A 8 7.21 1.65 -9.60
N ALA A 9 7.13 2.19 -8.39
CA ALA A 9 8.22 2.17 -7.43
C ALA A 9 7.69 2.06 -5.99
N VAL A 10 8.52 1.47 -5.14
CA VAL A 10 8.28 1.25 -3.71
C VAL A 10 9.54 1.65 -2.96
N GLU A 11 9.40 2.43 -1.89
CA GLU A 11 10.51 2.85 -1.04
C GLU A 11 10.07 2.81 0.44
N SER A 12 10.76 2.06 1.28
CA SER A 12 10.54 2.13 2.73
C SER A 12 10.94 3.51 3.27
N ARG A 13 10.09 4.09 4.13
CA ARG A 13 10.38 5.33 4.85
C ARG A 13 10.79 5.08 6.31
N GLY A 14 10.91 3.81 6.70
CA GLY A 14 11.15 3.36 8.07
C GLY A 14 9.87 3.07 8.85
N GLY A 15 9.97 2.21 9.86
CA GLY A 15 8.82 1.73 10.63
C GLY A 15 7.77 1.08 9.72
N THR A 16 6.52 1.49 9.87
CA THR A 16 5.37 0.99 9.12
C THR A 16 5.05 1.80 7.85
N VAL A 17 5.88 2.79 7.49
CA VAL A 17 5.59 3.71 6.39
C VAL A 17 6.33 3.31 5.11
N VAL A 18 5.59 3.21 4.01
CA VAL A 18 6.09 2.90 2.67
C VAL A 18 5.60 3.95 1.68
N ARG A 19 6.53 4.48 0.87
CA ARG A 19 6.23 5.37 -0.25
C ARG A 19 5.98 4.58 -1.51
N LEU A 20 4.90 4.90 -2.19
CA LEU A 20 4.50 4.30 -3.46
C LEU A 20 4.48 5.37 -4.56
N LEU A 21 4.93 4.98 -5.75
CA LEU A 21 4.78 5.76 -6.99
C LEU A 21 3.86 5.00 -7.93
N HIS A 22 2.78 5.65 -8.36
CA HIS A 22 1.84 5.12 -9.35
C HIS A 22 2.24 5.52 -10.78
N ALA A 23 1.70 4.80 -11.77
CA ALA A 23 2.04 4.99 -13.17
C ALA A 23 1.68 6.37 -13.74
N ASP A 24 0.74 7.09 -13.13
CA ASP A 24 0.38 8.47 -13.48
C ASP A 24 1.26 9.53 -12.80
N GLY A 25 2.24 9.11 -11.98
CA GLY A 25 3.14 9.99 -11.26
C GLY A 25 2.66 10.38 -9.86
N ALA A 26 1.49 9.91 -9.40
CA ALA A 26 1.07 10.12 -8.03
C ALA A 26 2.02 9.42 -7.05
N VAL A 27 2.41 10.15 -6.01
CA VAL A 27 3.30 9.66 -4.94
C VAL A 27 2.62 9.85 -3.60
N ALA A 28 2.57 8.79 -2.80
CA ALA A 28 2.02 8.85 -1.46
C ALA A 28 2.80 7.97 -0.47
N ASP A 29 2.84 8.42 0.78
CA ASP A 29 3.31 7.65 1.92
C ASP A 29 2.10 6.95 2.54
N HIS A 30 2.19 5.62 2.69
CA HIS A 30 1.18 4.79 3.32
C HIS A 30 1.73 4.21 4.62
N ASP A 31 1.01 4.42 5.71
CA ASP A 31 1.28 3.78 6.99
C ASP A 31 0.48 2.47 7.08
N PHE A 32 1.19 1.36 7.17
CA PHE A 32 0.61 0.02 7.23
C PHE A 32 0.44 -0.51 8.65
N GLU A 33 0.65 0.31 9.70
CA GLU A 33 0.45 -0.09 11.10
C GLU A 33 -0.93 -0.73 11.32
N TYR A 34 -1.95 -0.20 10.64
CA TYR A 34 -3.31 -0.70 10.77
C TYR A 34 -3.51 -2.15 10.30
N LEU A 35 -2.56 -2.74 9.55
CA LEU A 35 -2.61 -4.14 9.10
C LEU A 35 -2.01 -5.11 10.12
N LEU A 36 -1.16 -4.63 11.03
CA LEU A 36 -0.44 -5.46 11.98
C LEU A 36 -1.38 -6.09 13.03
N GLY A 37 -1.04 -7.31 13.45
CA GLY A 37 -1.80 -8.05 14.47
C GLY A 37 -3.22 -8.45 14.07
N ARG A 38 -3.58 -8.30 12.77
CA ARG A 38 -4.90 -8.70 12.28
C ARG A 38 -4.97 -10.20 12.02
N PRO A 39 -6.14 -10.83 12.26
CA PRO A 39 -6.37 -12.21 11.88
C PRO A 39 -6.48 -12.35 10.34
N GLY A 40 -6.42 -13.59 9.86
CA GLY A 40 -6.58 -13.91 8.44
C GLY A 40 -5.28 -13.69 7.66
N MET A 41 -5.38 -13.13 6.46
CA MET A 41 -4.25 -12.97 5.54
C MET A 41 -3.09 -12.17 6.14
N PHE A 42 -3.37 -11.21 7.03
CA PHE A 42 -2.36 -10.38 7.67
C PHE A 42 -1.76 -10.97 8.95
N ALA A 43 -2.16 -12.19 9.35
CA ALA A 43 -1.71 -12.81 10.61
C ALA A 43 -0.20 -13.07 10.66
N HIS A 44 0.44 -13.15 9.50
CA HIS A 44 1.88 -13.36 9.34
C HIS A 44 2.63 -12.07 9.00
N LEU A 45 1.96 -10.92 8.96
CA LEU A 45 2.60 -9.64 8.71
C LEU A 45 3.10 -9.05 10.04
N ALA A 46 4.41 -8.85 10.13
CA ALA A 46 5.07 -8.25 11.28
C ALA A 46 5.64 -6.86 10.92
N GLU A 47 5.87 -6.02 11.94
CA GLU A 47 6.34 -4.64 11.75
C GLU A 47 7.69 -4.60 11.02
N GLU A 48 8.60 -5.49 11.40
CA GLU A 48 9.94 -5.63 10.82
C GLU A 48 9.93 -6.02 9.34
N MET A 49 8.82 -6.55 8.83
CA MET A 49 8.66 -6.92 7.43
C MET A 49 8.25 -5.73 6.56
N ILE A 50 7.59 -4.71 7.14
CA ILE A 50 7.08 -3.57 6.36
C ILE A 50 8.17 -2.92 5.48
N PRO A 51 9.41 -2.71 5.95
CA PRO A 51 10.49 -2.18 5.11
C PRO A 51 10.86 -3.03 3.89
N GLU A 52 10.50 -4.32 3.87
CA GLU A 52 10.80 -5.26 2.79
C GLU A 52 9.74 -5.23 1.66
N ALA A 53 8.80 -4.29 1.71
CA ALA A 53 7.75 -4.13 0.70
C ALA A 53 8.34 -4.08 -0.72
N ALA A 54 7.78 -4.89 -1.61
CA ALA A 54 8.21 -4.99 -3.00
C ALA A 54 7.01 -4.95 -3.96
N ILE A 55 7.28 -4.65 -5.23
CA ILE A 55 6.27 -4.77 -6.29
C ILE A 55 6.11 -6.25 -6.63
N CYS A 56 4.88 -6.74 -6.57
CA CYS A 56 4.52 -8.10 -6.95
C CYS A 56 3.82 -8.15 -8.33
N ASP A 57 3.46 -9.35 -8.77
CA ASP A 57 2.76 -9.56 -10.04
C ASP A 57 1.46 -8.71 -10.11
N GLY A 58 1.23 -8.09 -11.26
CA GLY A 58 0.07 -7.22 -11.45
C GLY A 58 0.24 -5.79 -10.92
N GLY A 59 1.43 -5.43 -10.44
CA GLY A 59 1.74 -4.07 -9.96
C GLY A 59 1.14 -3.78 -8.58
N THR A 60 0.87 -4.83 -7.80
CA THR A 60 0.56 -4.74 -6.37
C THR A 60 1.83 -4.45 -5.59
N VAL A 61 1.68 -4.01 -4.34
CA VAL A 61 2.78 -4.00 -3.36
C VAL A 61 2.52 -5.10 -2.34
N GLY A 62 3.56 -5.82 -1.95
CA GLY A 62 3.40 -6.93 -1.03
C GLY A 62 4.67 -7.36 -0.31
N TRP A 63 4.48 -8.40 0.51
CA TRP A 63 5.48 -9.01 1.38
C TRP A 63 5.44 -10.53 1.21
N GLU A 64 6.62 -11.12 1.06
CA GLU A 64 6.79 -12.57 1.12
C GLU A 64 6.73 -13.02 2.58
N THR A 65 5.90 -14.02 2.87
CA THR A 65 5.78 -14.60 4.21
C THR A 65 5.85 -16.13 4.15
N GLU A 66 6.04 -16.79 5.29
CA GLU A 66 6.01 -18.25 5.37
C GLU A 66 4.68 -18.86 4.92
N ALA A 67 3.58 -18.09 4.98
CA ALA A 67 2.24 -18.50 4.56
C ALA A 67 1.92 -18.15 3.10
N GLY A 68 2.84 -17.50 2.38
CA GLY A 68 2.67 -17.00 1.02
C GLY A 68 2.76 -15.48 0.93
N VAL A 69 2.42 -14.94 -0.24
CA VAL A 69 2.48 -13.50 -0.52
C VAL A 69 1.28 -12.80 0.10
N ILE A 70 1.53 -11.74 0.86
CA ILE A 70 0.52 -10.76 1.25
C ILE A 70 0.67 -9.57 0.33
N ASP A 71 -0.28 -9.34 -0.57
CA ASP A 71 -0.26 -8.19 -1.47
C ASP A 71 -1.49 -7.30 -1.33
N LEU A 72 -1.32 -6.04 -1.71
CA LEU A 72 -2.33 -5.00 -1.65
C LEU A 72 -2.63 -4.49 -3.05
N ALA A 73 -3.93 -4.38 -3.35
CA ALA A 73 -4.40 -3.97 -4.64
C ALA A 73 -3.97 -2.51 -4.95
N PRO A 74 -3.39 -2.25 -6.13
CA PRO A 74 -2.84 -0.94 -6.48
C PRO A 74 -3.91 0.16 -6.59
N ASP A 75 -5.11 -0.19 -7.05
CA ASP A 75 -6.26 0.70 -7.14
C ASP A 75 -6.70 1.19 -5.76
N ALA A 76 -6.82 0.31 -4.77
CA ALA A 76 -7.19 0.68 -3.41
C ALA A 76 -6.19 1.68 -2.79
N LEU A 77 -4.88 1.44 -2.99
CA LEU A 77 -3.83 2.34 -2.51
C LEU A 77 -3.85 3.68 -3.23
N TYR A 78 -4.06 3.68 -4.54
CA TYR A 78 -4.24 4.89 -5.32
C TYR A 78 -5.46 5.70 -4.85
N GLU A 79 -6.59 5.05 -4.60
CA GLU A 79 -7.81 5.69 -4.10
C GLU A 79 -7.60 6.31 -2.71
N HIS A 80 -6.92 5.59 -1.79
CA HIS A 80 -6.54 6.15 -0.50
C HIS A 80 -5.71 7.43 -0.65
N ALA A 81 -4.75 7.43 -1.57
CA ALA A 81 -3.86 8.56 -1.81
C ALA A 81 -4.56 9.76 -2.47
N VAL A 82 -5.33 9.51 -3.53
CA VAL A 82 -5.83 10.58 -4.41
C VAL A 82 -7.22 11.05 -4.01
N LEU A 83 -8.07 10.15 -3.55
CA LEU A 83 -9.45 10.46 -3.15
C LEU A 83 -9.56 10.72 -1.64
N GLY A 84 -8.65 10.18 -0.83
CA GLY A 84 -8.69 10.33 0.63
C GLY A 84 -9.81 9.52 1.30
N PHE A 85 -10.38 8.54 0.62
CA PHE A 85 -11.33 7.58 1.17
C PHE A 85 -11.21 6.22 0.48
N CYS A 86 -11.78 5.17 1.09
CA CYS A 86 -11.86 3.83 0.52
C CYS A 86 -13.29 3.60 -0.02
N PRO A 87 -13.54 3.72 -1.35
CA PRO A 87 -14.88 3.62 -1.92
C PRO A 87 -15.60 2.31 -1.61
N GLY A 88 -14.86 1.20 -1.56
CA GLY A 88 -15.42 -0.11 -1.22
C GLY A 88 -15.65 -0.33 0.27
N GLY A 89 -15.09 0.50 1.16
CA GLY A 89 -15.11 0.27 2.60
C GLY A 89 -14.48 -1.06 3.04
N VAL A 90 -13.70 -1.68 2.15
CA VAL A 90 -13.12 -3.03 2.32
C VAL A 90 -11.85 -3.02 3.17
N CYS A 91 -11.10 -1.90 3.15
CA CYS A 91 -9.87 -1.73 3.90
C CYS A 91 -10.17 -1.43 5.38
N ARG A 92 -10.63 -2.45 6.11
CA ARG A 92 -11.02 -2.32 7.52
C ARG A 92 -9.86 -1.77 8.35
N GLY A 93 -10.15 -0.69 9.09
CA GLY A 93 -9.21 -0.02 9.98
C GLY A 93 -8.19 0.88 9.29
N TRP A 94 -8.18 0.95 7.96
CA TRP A 94 -7.58 2.09 7.29
C TRP A 94 -8.35 3.37 7.63
N THR A 95 -7.65 4.49 7.77
CA THR A 95 -8.22 5.83 7.91
C THR A 95 -7.39 6.81 7.07
N PRO A 96 -7.90 8.01 6.75
CA PRO A 96 -7.12 9.02 6.03
C PRO A 96 -5.80 9.41 6.71
N ALA A 97 -5.67 9.20 8.03
CA ALA A 97 -4.42 9.47 8.74
C ALA A 97 -3.28 8.52 8.32
N HIS A 98 -3.60 7.34 7.78
CA HIS A 98 -2.62 6.36 7.31
C HIS A 98 -2.12 6.64 5.89
N THR A 99 -2.48 7.77 5.29
CA THR A 99 -2.04 8.08 3.92
C THR A 99 -1.78 9.56 3.77
N VAL A 100 -0.56 9.88 3.32
CA VAL A 100 -0.13 11.25 3.04
C VAL A 100 0.22 11.34 1.56
N LEU A 101 -0.58 12.07 0.80
CA LEU A 101 -0.27 12.39 -0.58
C LEU A 101 0.93 13.35 -0.63
N VAL A 102 2.00 12.93 -1.30
CA VAL A 102 3.26 13.69 -1.44
C VAL A 102 3.24 14.55 -2.70
N SER A 103 2.76 14.00 -3.81
CA SER A 103 2.62 14.68 -5.11
C SER A 103 1.55 14.00 -5.96
N ARG A 104 0.91 14.73 -6.88
CA ARG A 104 -0.12 14.20 -7.80
C ARG A 104 0.41 13.75 -9.16
N GLY A 105 1.71 13.83 -9.40
CA GLY A 105 2.22 13.76 -10.78
C GLY A 105 1.84 15.03 -11.56
N GLY A 106 2.47 15.24 -12.71
CA GLY A 106 2.28 16.42 -13.58
C GLY A 106 1.73 16.03 -14.94
#